data_AF-A0A6C0ALF0-F1
#
_entry.id   AF-A0A6C0ALF0-F1
#
_cell.length_a   1.000
_cell.length_b   1.000
_cell.length_c   1.000
_cell.angle_alpha   90.00
_cell.angle_beta   90.00
_cell.angle_gamma   90.00
#
_symmetry.space_group_name_H-M   'P 1'
#
loop_
_entity.id
_entity.type
_entity.pdbx_description
1 polymer ?
#
loop_
_entity_poly.entity_id
_entity_poly.type
_entity_poly.pdbx_seq_one_letter_code
_entity_poly.pdbx_strand_id
1 'polypeptide(L)'
;MNDILQHVIKGLFIAVLYFEFTKTNDTNLKNIVMFTSFYISMIIGAQLTNIDPNVITSAFLSKTVFTLVDERIRKKETIKNIT
;
A
#
# COMPACT_ATOMS: atom_id res chain seq x y z
N MET A 1 -17.24 16.60 9.78
CA MET A 1 -16.38 17.02 8.64
C MET A 1 -14.93 16.70 9.00
N ASN A 2 -14.46 15.45 8.78
CA ASN A 2 -13.04 15.12 8.47
C ASN A 2 -12.66 13.63 8.45
N ASP A 3 -13.53 12.65 8.74
CA ASP A 3 -13.12 11.22 8.68
C ASP A 3 -12.67 10.79 7.28
N ILE A 4 -13.42 11.18 6.24
CA ILE A 4 -13.08 10.83 4.85
C ILE A 4 -11.73 11.45 4.45
N LEU A 5 -11.48 12.71 4.82
CA LEU A 5 -10.22 13.40 4.53
C LEU A 5 -9.03 12.73 5.24
N GLN A 6 -9.20 12.32 6.50
CA GLN A 6 -8.18 11.58 7.23
C GLN A 6 -7.87 10.23 6.57
N HIS A 7 -8.88 9.53 6.08
CA HIS A 7 -8.66 8.28 5.35
C HIS A 7 -7.98 8.51 4.01
N VAL A 8 -8.32 9.56 3.26
CA VAL A 8 -7.61 9.93 2.02
C VAL A 8 -6.13 10.18 2.27
N ILE A 9 -5.78 10.91 3.34
CA ILE A 9 -4.39 11.17 3.73
C ILE A 9 -3.66 9.87 4.12
N LYS A 10 -4.30 9.00 4.91
CA LYS A 10 -3.76 7.67 5.27
C LYS A 10 -3.52 6.82 4.02
N GLY A 11 -4.46 6.83 3.07
CA GLY A 11 -4.34 6.11 1.80
C GLY A 11 -3.17 6.60 0.96
N LEU A 12 -3.03 7.93 0.82
CA LEU A 12 -1.92 8.54 0.12
C LEU A 12 -0.57 8.18 0.77
N PHE A 13 -0.49 8.20 2.10
CA PHE A 13 0.70 7.82 2.84
C PHE A 13 1.10 6.37 2.61
N ILE A 14 0.13 5.43 2.69
CA ILE A 14 0.39 4.01 2.43
C ILE A 14 0.81 3.79 0.98
N ALA A 15 0.19 4.48 0.02
CA ALA A 15 0.56 4.40 -1.38
C ALA A 15 1.98 4.93 -1.65
N VAL A 16 2.38 6.02 -1.00
CA VAL A 16 3.75 6.56 -1.07
C VAL A 16 4.75 5.59 -0.45
N LEU A 17 4.45 5.01 0.72
CA LEU A 17 5.29 3.97 1.30
C LEU A 17 5.45 2.79 0.34
N TYR A 18 4.34 2.24 -0.16
CA TYR A 18 4.38 1.17 -1.16
C TYR A 18 5.22 1.55 -2.39
N PHE A 19 5.09 2.78 -2.89
CA PHE A 19 5.85 3.31 -4.03
C PHE A 19 7.35 3.41 -3.75
N GLU A 20 7.73 4.04 -2.64
CA GLU A 20 9.14 4.26 -2.29
C GLU A 20 9.87 2.93 -2.05
N PHE A 21 9.11 1.94 -1.61
CA PHE A 21 9.58 0.60 -1.33
C PHE A 21 9.63 -0.35 -2.53
N THR A 22 8.69 -0.20 -3.49
CA THR A 22 8.65 -1.02 -4.72
C THR A 22 9.47 -0.43 -5.88
N LYS A 23 10.26 0.63 -5.61
CA LYS A 23 11.30 1.13 -6.51
C LYS A 23 12.42 0.10 -6.68
N THR A 24 12.14 -0.96 -7.43
CA THR A 24 13.15 -1.67 -8.21
C THR A 24 12.59 -2.21 -9.53
N ASN A 25 11.28 -2.44 -9.76
CA ASN A 25 10.85 -3.02 -11.06
C ASN A 25 9.55 -2.54 -11.75
N ASP A 26 8.60 -1.82 -11.12
CA ASP A 26 7.33 -1.48 -11.82
C ASP A 26 6.63 -0.19 -11.33
N THR A 27 7.41 0.87 -11.18
CA THR A 27 6.94 2.20 -10.75
C THR A 27 6.30 2.97 -11.90
N ASN A 28 4.98 2.82 -12.08
CA ASN A 28 4.18 3.77 -12.87
C ASN A 28 3.23 4.56 -11.94
N LEU A 29 3.16 5.88 -12.16
CA LEU A 29 2.26 6.80 -11.44
C LEU A 29 0.80 6.32 -11.50
N LYS A 30 0.44 5.60 -12.56
CA LYS A 30 -0.83 4.88 -12.73
C LYS A 30 -1.12 3.87 -11.60
N ASN A 31 -0.12 3.12 -11.14
CA ASN A 31 -0.29 2.11 -10.08
C ASN A 31 -0.55 2.77 -8.72
N ILE A 32 0.09 3.92 -8.44
CA ILE A 32 -0.12 4.69 -7.20
C ILE A 32 -1.56 5.20 -7.13
N VAL A 33 -2.03 5.79 -8.23
CA VAL A 33 -3.40 6.32 -8.32
C VAL A 33 -4.42 5.19 -8.21
N MET A 34 -4.18 4.06 -8.89
CA MET A 34 -5.05 2.88 -8.83
C MET A 34 -5.10 2.27 -7.42
N PHE A 35 -3.96 2.22 -6.73
CA PHE A 35 -3.91 1.70 -5.36
C PHE A 35 -4.62 2.62 -4.37
N THR A 36 -4.41 3.93 -4.52
CA THR A 36 -5.08 4.95 -3.68
C THR A 36 -6.59 4.93 -3.89
N SER A 37 -7.06 4.82 -5.14
CA SER A 37 -8.49 4.73 -5.42
C SER A 37 -9.11 3.45 -4.86
N PHE A 38 -8.41 2.32 -4.97
CA PHE A 38 -8.86 1.04 -4.41
C PHE A 38 -8.98 1.08 -2.87
N TYR A 39 -8.01 1.70 -2.19
CA TYR A 39 -8.05 1.92 -0.75
C TYR A 39 -9.25 2.80 -0.34
N ILE A 40 -9.47 3.91 -1.04
CA ILE A 40 -10.60 4.81 -0.77
C ILE A 40 -11.94 4.08 -0.95
N SER A 41 -12.09 3.31 -2.03
CA SER A 41 -13.30 2.50 -2.26
C SER A 41 -13.55 1.50 -1.13
N MET A 42 -12.49 0.88 -0.60
CA MET A 42 -12.61 -0.08 0.49
C MET A 42 -12.99 0.56 1.82
N ILE A 43 -12.45 1.75 2.13
CA ILE A 43 -12.85 2.52 3.31
C ILE A 43 -14.32 2.92 3.23
N ILE A 44 -14.79 3.37 2.06
CA ILE A 44 -16.21 3.70 1.84
C ILE A 44 -17.07 2.43 2.04
N GLY A 45 -16.62 1.28 1.51
CA GLY A 45 -17.29 -0.01 1.75
C GLY A 45 -17.35 -0.40 3.22
N ALA A 46 -16.27 -0.18 3.98
CA ALA A 46 -16.23 -0.44 5.42
C ALA A 46 -17.21 0.45 6.19
N GLN A 47 -17.30 1.74 5.82
CA GLN A 47 -18.27 2.67 6.41
C GLN A 47 -19.72 2.23 6.13
N LEU A 48 -20.02 1.76 4.91
CA LEU A 48 -21.35 1.25 4.57
C LEU A 48 -21.71 -0.06 5.27
N THR A 49 -20.71 -0.88 5.59
CA THR A 49 -20.88 -2.21 6.20
C THR A 49 -20.64 -2.23 7.71
N ASN A 50 -20.42 -1.06 8.33
CA ASN A 50 -20.13 -0.91 9.76
C ASN A 50 -18.86 -1.65 10.24
N ILE A 51 -17.88 -1.80 9.35
CA ILE A 51 -16.56 -2.36 9.65
C ILE A 51 -15.61 -1.22 10.05
N ASP A 52 -14.78 -1.44 11.07
CA ASP A 52 -13.76 -0.45 11.46
C ASP A 52 -12.75 -0.22 10.32
N PRO A 53 -12.67 1.01 9.77
CA PRO A 53 -11.75 1.34 8.69
C PRO A 53 -10.28 1.08 9.02
N ASN A 54 -9.89 1.08 10.30
CA ASN A 54 -8.53 0.79 10.75
C ASN A 54 -8.11 -0.65 10.44
N VAL A 55 -9.04 -1.60 10.34
CA VAL A 55 -8.76 -2.98 9.92
C VAL A 55 -8.24 -2.98 8.48
N ILE A 56 -8.85 -2.19 7.60
CA ILE A 56 -8.42 -2.03 6.21
C ILE A 56 -7.05 -1.36 6.15
N THR A 57 -6.87 -0.25 6.87
CA THR A 57 -5.58 0.46 6.94
C THR A 57 -4.44 -0.47 7.40
N SER A 58 -4.69 -1.29 8.43
CA SER A 58 -3.70 -2.22 8.99
C SER A 58 -3.36 -3.37 8.04
N ALA A 59 -4.36 -3.90 7.32
CA ALA A 59 -4.15 -4.93 6.30
C ALA A 59 -3.31 -4.41 5.12
N PHE A 60 -3.58 -3.18 4.67
CA PHE A 60 -2.83 -2.53 3.59
C PHE A 60 -1.38 -2.21 3.99
N LEU A 61 -1.17 -1.71 5.21
CA LEU A 61 0.17 -1.50 5.78
C LEU A 61 0.95 -2.82 5.88
N SER A 62 0.34 -3.86 6.45
CA SER A 62 0.98 -5.18 6.56
C SER A 62 1.38 -5.74 5.20
N LYS A 63 0.49 -5.68 4.20
CA LYS A 63 0.79 -6.12 2.84
C LYS A 63 1.94 -5.33 2.24
N THR A 64 1.93 -4.01 2.42
CA THR A 64 3.01 -3.12 1.96
C THR A 64 4.36 -3.51 2.58
N VAL A 65 4.40 -3.74 3.90
CA VAL A 65 5.61 -4.16 4.63
C VAL A 65 6.08 -5.55 4.24
N PHE A 66 5.18 -6.51 3.98
CA PHE A 66 5.58 -7.85 3.55
C PHE A 66 6.08 -7.88 2.12
N THR A 67 5.42 -7.19 1.18
CA THR A 67 5.91 -7.02 -0.20
C THR A 67 7.31 -6.42 -0.20
N LEU A 68 7.53 -5.45 0.70
CA LEU A 68 8.81 -4.84 0.96
C LEU A 68 9.92 -5.83 1.32
N VAL A 69 9.65 -6.66 2.33
CA VAL A 69 10.60 -7.63 2.86
C VAL A 69 10.90 -8.66 1.78
N ASP A 70 9.87 -9.12 1.07
CA ASP A 70 9.98 -10.07 -0.04
C ASP A 70 10.86 -9.53 -1.17
N GLU A 71 10.63 -8.30 -1.62
CA GLU A 71 11.47 -7.68 -2.67
C GLU A 71 12.93 -7.49 -2.24
N ARG A 72 13.17 -7.08 -0.99
CA ARG A 72 14.54 -6.97 -0.46
C ARG A 72 15.24 -8.32 -0.40
N ILE A 73 14.55 -9.39 -0.01
CA ILE A 73 15.10 -10.74 0.02
C ILE A 73 15.42 -11.20 -1.40
N ARG A 74 14.47 -11.07 -2.34
CA ARG A 74 14.66 -11.43 -3.76
C ARG A 74 15.83 -10.72 -4.42
N LYS A 75 16.04 -9.42 -4.10
CA LYS A 75 17.20 -8.65 -4.60
C LYS A 75 18.53 -9.19 -4.04
N LYS A 76 18.58 -9.62 -2.78
CA LYS A 76 19.77 -10.25 -2.19
C LYS A 76 20.07 -11.62 -2.79
N GLU A 77 19.06 -12.45 -3.02
CA GLU A 77 19.24 -13.76 -3.67
C GLU A 77 19.74 -13.63 -5.10
N THR A 78 19.22 -12.65 -5.84
CA THR A 78 19.67 -12.36 -7.21
C THR A 78 21.15 -11.98 -7.23
N ILE A 79 21.62 -11.12 -6.30
CA ILE A 79 23.05 -10.75 -6.21
C ILE A 79 23.93 -11.95 -5.82
N LYS A 80 23.44 -12.80 -4.90
CA LYS A 80 24.17 -14.00 -4.45
C LYS A 80 24.33 -15.05 -5.56
N ASN A 81 23.38 -15.15 -6.49
CA ASN A 81 23.46 -16.09 -7.62
C ASN A 81 24.36 -15.60 -8.78
N ILE A 82 24.84 -14.35 -8.74
CA ILE A 82 25.71 -13.75 -9.77
C ILE A 82 27.18 -13.66 -9.28
N THR A 83 27.44 -13.90 -7.98
CA THR A 83 28.79 -13.88 -7.37
C THR A 83 29.26 -15.28 -7.05
#